data_AF-A0A2N1M1N0-F1
#
_entry.id   AF-A0A2N1M1N0-F1
#
_cell.length_a   1.000
_cell.length_b   1.000
_cell.length_c   1.000
_cell.angle_alpha   90.00
_cell.angle_beta   90.00
_cell.angle_gamma   90.00
#
_symmetry.space_group_name_H-M   'P 1'
#
loop_
_entity.id
_entity.type
_entity.pdbx_description
1 polymer ?
#
loop_
_entity_poly.entity_id
_entity_poly.type
_entity_poly.pdbx_seq_one_letter_code
_entity_poly.pdbx_strand_id
1 'polypeptide(L)'
;MIKYSLSELRLPKLHNWCYHIIKTIREYGAINGFTTETYEFLHKEAVKIPYRSSNKHDPTDQMIKSVYRKGIIKYLLQRTNVNRRKQKTLMNSLLGTFNLQDFDAFFNNYRSNNSLAREALTALEYFLESLNEFLDLCEGLTDNETINISWYSYANISSSGDYIRAKSLYYNEPSFSDVSISMSEEESEDYNTAEGGACFGKVLMLINVKIIEKDLSFDLALVQWYDFCNSRQLYKYDCPWLKIINT
;
A
#
# COMPACT_ATOMS: atom_id res chain seq x y z
N MET A 1 46.51 37.57 19.58
CA MET A 1 46.33 36.78 20.82
C MET A 1 44.84 36.78 21.16
N ILE A 2 44.12 35.70 20.83
CA ILE A 2 42.69 35.59 21.14
C ILE A 2 42.58 35.08 22.59
N LYS A 3 42.06 35.92 23.49
CA LYS A 3 41.85 35.61 24.91
C LYS A 3 41.03 34.32 25.04
N TYR A 4 41.57 33.36 25.81
CA TYR A 4 40.84 32.14 26.17
C TYR A 4 39.57 32.47 26.95
N SER A 5 38.51 31.70 26.70
CA SER A 5 37.25 31.75 27.45
C SER A 5 37.51 31.61 28.96
N LEU A 6 36.86 32.46 29.77
CA LEU A 6 36.87 32.41 31.25
C LEU A 6 36.41 31.07 31.84
N SER A 7 35.81 30.19 31.03
CA SER A 7 35.26 28.90 31.47
C SER A 7 36.27 27.74 31.50
N GLU A 8 37.56 27.98 31.17
CA GLU A 8 38.61 26.93 31.10
C GLU A 8 38.21 25.72 30.23
N LEU A 9 37.38 25.91 29.21
CA LEU A 9 36.88 24.84 28.34
C LEU A 9 35.98 23.80 29.04
N ARG A 10 35.47 24.09 30.25
CA ARG A 10 34.58 23.18 31.01
C ARG A 10 33.22 22.95 30.35
N LEU A 11 32.88 23.70 29.30
CA LEU A 11 31.67 23.53 28.50
C LEU A 11 32.05 23.08 27.08
N PRO A 12 32.13 21.76 26.81
CA PRO A 12 32.58 21.23 25.52
C PRO A 12 31.81 21.78 24.32
N LYS A 13 30.49 22.00 24.45
CA LYS A 13 29.66 22.59 23.40
C LYS A 13 30.09 24.01 23.04
N LEU A 14 30.36 24.84 24.05
CA LEU A 14 30.82 26.23 23.86
C LEU A 14 32.24 26.27 23.29
N HIS A 15 33.13 25.38 23.75
CA HIS A 15 34.47 25.25 23.19
C HIS A 15 34.42 24.85 21.71
N ASN A 16 33.60 23.87 21.35
CA ASN A 16 33.39 23.46 19.97
C ASN A 16 32.89 24.62 19.10
N TRP A 17 31.94 25.40 19.62
CA TRP A 17 31.41 26.57 18.94
C TRP A 17 32.46 27.66 18.67
N CYS A 18 33.26 28.03 19.68
CA CYS A 18 34.20 29.13 19.54
C CYS A 18 35.44 28.79 18.71
N TYR A 19 35.90 27.53 18.75
CA TYR A 19 37.22 27.17 18.21
C TYR A 19 37.17 26.25 16.99
N HIS A 20 36.15 25.40 16.88
CA HIS A 20 36.16 24.33 15.89
C HIS A 20 35.12 24.54 14.78
N ILE A 21 33.99 25.22 15.03
CA ILE A 21 32.93 25.42 14.02
C ILE A 21 33.43 25.96 12.68
N ILE A 22 34.25 27.02 12.66
CA ILE A 22 34.71 27.62 11.40
C ILE A 22 35.61 26.64 10.64
N LYS A 23 36.46 25.90 11.36
CA LYS A 23 37.34 24.87 10.79
C LYS A 23 36.50 23.72 10.22
N THR A 24 35.54 23.23 11.00
CA THR A 24 34.61 22.17 10.59
C THR A 24 33.82 22.56 9.34
N ILE A 25 33.32 23.80 9.23
CA ILE A 25 32.60 24.25 8.02
C ILE A 25 33.51 24.28 6.79
N ARG A 26 34.77 24.70 6.95
CA ARG A 26 35.74 24.74 5.84
C ARG A 26 36.13 23.35 5.37
N GLU A 27 36.21 22.38 6.28
CA GLU A 27 36.62 21.01 5.99
C GLU A 27 35.45 20.14 5.48
N TYR A 28 34.25 20.30 6.05
CA TYR A 28 33.13 19.37 5.87
C TYR A 28 31.84 20.01 5.35
N GLY A 29 31.82 21.34 5.14
CA GLY A 29 30.63 22.06 4.66
C GLY A 29 29.59 22.35 5.75
N ALA A 30 28.31 22.40 5.37
CA ALA A 30 27.25 22.82 6.27
C ALA A 30 27.07 21.87 7.47
N ILE A 31 27.08 22.41 8.69
CA ILE A 31 26.99 21.64 9.94
C ILE A 31 25.64 20.91 10.09
N ASN A 32 24.59 21.39 9.42
CA ASN A 32 23.24 20.81 9.50
C ASN A 32 23.19 19.33 9.06
N GLY A 33 24.14 18.87 8.24
CA GLY A 33 24.25 17.44 7.87
C GLY A 33 24.81 16.54 8.99
N PHE A 34 25.37 17.11 10.06
CA PHE A 34 26.04 16.39 11.15
C PHE A 34 25.28 16.44 12.49
N THR A 35 24.05 16.96 12.49
CA THR A 35 23.21 17.02 13.69
C THR A 35 22.49 15.69 13.93
N THR A 36 22.07 15.45 15.18
CA THR A 36 21.24 14.29 15.53
C THR A 36 19.76 14.49 15.18
N GLU A 37 19.38 15.60 14.55
CA GLU A 37 17.99 15.97 14.28
C GLU A 37 17.25 14.89 13.47
N THR A 38 17.90 14.33 12.44
CA THR A 38 17.32 13.23 11.64
C THR A 38 17.11 11.97 12.47
N TYR A 39 18.08 11.61 13.32
CA TYR A 39 17.96 10.45 14.20
C TYR A 39 16.87 10.63 15.26
N GLU A 40 16.79 11.82 15.85
CA GLU A 40 15.75 12.17 16.83
C GLU A 40 14.35 12.15 16.20
N PHE A 41 14.23 12.62 14.96
CA PHE A 41 12.99 12.55 14.19
C PHE A 41 12.61 11.09 13.90
N LEU A 42 13.52 10.27 13.36
CA LEU A 42 13.26 8.85 13.09
C LEU A 42 12.90 8.09 14.37
N HIS A 43 13.60 8.31 15.46
CA HIS A 43 13.28 7.71 16.75
C HIS A 43 11.89 8.16 17.26
N LYS A 44 11.50 9.42 17.02
CA LYS A 44 10.16 9.89 17.37
C LYS A 44 9.09 9.16 16.55
N GLU A 45 9.26 9.11 15.23
CA GLU A 45 8.29 8.57 14.28
C GLU A 45 8.17 7.04 14.32
N ALA A 46 9.30 6.33 14.39
CA ALA A 46 9.35 4.87 14.31
C ALA A 46 9.32 4.18 15.68
N VAL A 47 9.66 4.87 16.77
CA VAL A 47 9.74 4.26 18.10
C VAL A 47 8.75 4.91 19.08
N LYS A 48 8.87 6.22 19.36
CA LYS A 48 8.05 6.86 20.40
C LYS A 48 6.56 6.87 20.07
N ILE A 49 6.18 7.21 18.84
CA ILE A 49 4.77 7.27 18.44
C ILE A 49 4.15 5.85 18.42
N PRO A 50 4.72 4.85 17.73
CA PRO A 50 4.17 3.49 17.69
C PRO A 50 4.09 2.85 19.08
N TYR A 51 5.10 3.07 19.93
CA TYR A 51 5.07 2.58 21.30
C TYR A 51 3.92 3.17 22.12
N ARG A 52 3.66 4.48 21.97
CA ARG A 52 2.56 5.17 22.66
C ARG A 52 1.18 4.69 22.19
N SER A 53 1.04 4.28 20.93
CA SER A 53 -0.20 3.73 20.38
C SER A 53 -0.39 2.24 20.66
N SER A 54 0.66 1.52 21.07
CA SER A 54 0.56 0.10 21.42
C SER A 54 -0.17 -0.14 22.75
N ASN A 55 -0.71 -1.34 22.93
CA ASN A 55 -1.29 -1.77 24.21
C ASN A 55 -0.23 -2.20 25.26
N LYS A 56 1.06 -2.13 24.91
CA LYS A 56 2.25 -2.53 25.72
C LYS A 56 2.36 -4.03 26.04
N HIS A 57 1.47 -4.86 25.54
CA HIS A 57 1.59 -6.32 25.60
C HIS A 57 2.25 -6.81 24.30
N ASP A 58 3.49 -7.29 24.38
CA ASP A 58 4.32 -7.55 23.20
C ASP A 58 4.37 -6.36 22.21
N PRO A 59 4.94 -5.21 22.65
CA PRO A 59 4.85 -3.97 21.90
C PRO A 59 5.67 -3.99 20.61
N THR A 60 6.68 -4.87 20.49
CA THR A 60 7.61 -4.87 19.35
C THR A 60 6.88 -5.18 18.04
N ASP A 61 6.10 -6.26 18.02
CA ASP A 61 5.35 -6.67 16.82
C ASP A 61 4.30 -5.60 16.41
N GLN A 62 3.61 -5.02 17.40
CA GLN A 62 2.67 -3.92 17.17
C GLN A 62 3.35 -2.67 16.59
N MET A 63 4.53 -2.34 17.11
CA MET A 63 5.31 -1.19 16.62
C MET A 63 5.79 -1.43 15.19
N ILE A 64 6.33 -2.62 14.89
CA ILE A 64 6.77 -3.00 13.54
C ILE A 64 5.59 -2.90 12.58
N LYS A 65 4.45 -3.53 12.90
CA LYS A 65 3.23 -3.46 12.09
C LYS A 65 2.74 -2.03 11.87
N SER A 66 2.76 -1.18 12.91
CA SER A 66 2.35 0.23 12.78
C SER A 66 3.28 1.03 11.86
N VAL A 67 4.60 0.89 12.02
CA VAL A 67 5.58 1.58 11.17
C VAL A 67 5.44 1.12 9.72
N TYR A 68 5.28 -0.18 9.52
CA TYR A 68 5.08 -0.79 8.20
C TYR A 68 3.81 -0.25 7.52
N ARG A 69 2.68 -0.28 8.23
CA ARG A 69 1.40 0.28 7.76
C ARG A 69 1.51 1.75 7.38
N LYS A 70 2.14 2.57 8.21
CA LYS A 70 2.42 3.98 7.90
C LYS A 70 3.24 4.15 6.62
N GLY A 71 4.24 3.29 6.43
CA GLY A 71 5.05 3.24 5.22
C GLY A 71 4.20 3.00 3.98
N ILE A 72 3.35 1.96 4.01
CA ILE A 72 2.44 1.62 2.92
C ILE A 72 1.50 2.78 2.61
N ILE A 73 0.80 3.33 3.61
CA ILE A 73 -0.13 4.44 3.39
C ILE A 73 0.59 5.64 2.79
N LYS A 74 1.75 6.01 3.32
CA LYS A 74 2.54 7.14 2.82
C LYS A 74 2.93 6.91 1.36
N TYR A 75 3.35 5.70 1.01
CA TYR A 75 3.65 5.31 -0.36
C TYR A 75 2.40 5.43 -1.26
N LEU A 76 1.26 4.87 -0.85
CA LEU A 76 -0.01 4.96 -1.58
C LEU A 76 -0.45 6.42 -1.77
N LEU A 77 -0.41 7.23 -0.71
CA LEU A 77 -0.77 8.65 -0.74
C LEU A 77 0.18 9.49 -1.62
N GLN A 78 1.47 9.18 -1.63
CA GLN A 78 2.40 9.84 -2.54
C GLN A 78 2.06 9.50 -4.00
N ARG A 79 1.73 8.24 -4.28
CA ARG A 79 1.34 7.79 -5.62
C ARG A 79 0.03 8.44 -6.07
N THR A 80 -0.95 8.57 -5.20
CA THR A 80 -2.22 9.27 -5.52
C THR A 80 -2.02 10.79 -5.69
N ASN A 81 -1.20 11.44 -4.85
CA ASN A 81 -0.96 12.89 -4.94
C ASN A 81 -0.09 13.30 -6.13
N VAL A 82 0.93 12.52 -6.49
CA VAL A 82 1.76 12.77 -7.69
C VAL A 82 0.91 12.65 -8.97
N ASN A 83 -0.10 11.78 -8.97
CA ASN A 83 -1.01 11.57 -10.11
C ASN A 83 -2.12 12.63 -10.25
N ARG A 84 -2.27 13.59 -9.32
CA ARG A 84 -3.25 14.70 -9.45
C ARG A 84 -2.90 15.67 -10.60
N ARG A 85 -1.67 15.64 -11.13
CA ARG A 85 -1.33 16.34 -12.38
C ARG A 85 -1.61 15.42 -13.59
N LYS A 86 -2.88 15.42 -14.04
CA LYS A 86 -3.37 14.79 -15.29
C LYS A 86 -3.08 13.28 -15.44
N GLN A 87 -3.85 12.42 -14.78
CA GLN A 87 -4.08 11.06 -15.27
C GLN A 87 -5.58 10.83 -15.47
N LYS A 88 -5.92 10.39 -16.69
CA LYS A 88 -7.21 9.80 -17.06
C LYS A 88 -7.43 8.61 -16.12
N THR A 89 -8.60 8.49 -15.49
CA THR A 89 -8.90 7.38 -14.56
C THR A 89 -8.51 6.04 -15.19
N LEU A 90 -7.64 5.28 -14.50
CA LEU A 90 -7.19 3.96 -14.93
C LEU A 90 -8.39 3.01 -15.07
N MET A 91 -9.33 3.11 -14.13
CA MET A 91 -10.58 2.37 -14.10
C MET A 91 -11.59 2.90 -15.12
N ASN A 92 -12.21 2.00 -15.88
CA ASN A 92 -13.13 2.31 -16.96
C ASN A 92 -14.34 1.37 -16.98
N SER A 93 -15.42 1.83 -17.62
CA SER A 93 -16.71 1.12 -17.68
C SER A 93 -17.25 0.73 -16.31
N LEU A 94 -17.81 1.74 -15.64
CA LEU A 94 -18.48 1.67 -14.34
C LEU A 94 -19.67 0.69 -14.41
N LEU A 95 -19.68 -0.28 -13.52
CA LEU A 95 -20.77 -1.25 -13.33
C LEU A 95 -21.80 -0.73 -12.33
N GLY A 96 -21.35 0.05 -11.34
CA GLY A 96 -22.23 0.74 -10.42
C GLY A 96 -21.48 1.41 -9.28
N THR A 97 -22.21 2.22 -8.51
CA THR A 97 -21.71 2.94 -7.33
C THR A 97 -22.66 2.71 -6.17
N PHE A 98 -22.13 2.44 -4.99
CA PHE A 98 -22.91 2.21 -3.79
C PHE A 98 -22.16 2.70 -2.55
N ASN A 99 -22.91 3.02 -1.49
CA ASN A 99 -22.33 3.22 -0.18
C ASN A 99 -22.05 1.85 0.46
N LEU A 100 -20.98 1.73 1.25
CA LEU A 100 -20.65 0.47 1.93
C LEU A 100 -21.82 -0.07 2.78
N GLN A 101 -22.63 0.80 3.39
CA GLN A 101 -23.81 0.40 4.16
C GLN A 101 -24.90 -0.28 3.30
N ASP A 102 -24.94 0.05 2.00
CA ASP A 102 -25.91 -0.49 1.04
C ASP A 102 -25.37 -1.70 0.26
N PHE A 103 -24.24 -2.29 0.69
CA PHE A 103 -23.56 -3.38 -0.01
C PHE A 103 -24.51 -4.53 -0.40
N ASP A 104 -25.25 -5.08 0.57
CA ASP A 104 -26.15 -6.20 0.33
C ASP A 104 -27.29 -5.82 -0.63
N ALA A 105 -27.88 -4.65 -0.43
CA ALA A 105 -28.99 -4.17 -1.26
C ALA A 105 -28.54 -3.98 -2.72
N PHE A 106 -27.37 -3.37 -2.93
CA PHE A 106 -26.78 -3.17 -4.25
C PHE A 106 -26.51 -4.51 -4.94
N PHE A 107 -25.82 -5.44 -4.28
CA PHE A 107 -25.43 -6.70 -4.93
C PHE A 107 -26.59 -7.68 -5.13
N ASN A 108 -27.60 -7.67 -4.26
CA ASN A 108 -28.82 -8.45 -4.47
C ASN A 108 -29.57 -7.98 -5.73
N ASN A 109 -29.70 -6.65 -5.92
CA ASN A 109 -30.28 -6.07 -7.13
C ASN A 109 -29.39 -6.33 -8.37
N TYR A 110 -28.07 -6.25 -8.22
CA TYR A 110 -27.16 -6.53 -9.33
C TYR A 110 -27.28 -7.99 -9.79
N ARG A 111 -27.34 -8.94 -8.85
CA ARG A 111 -27.51 -10.39 -9.10
C ARG A 111 -28.84 -10.73 -9.76
N SER A 112 -29.93 -10.04 -9.42
CA SER A 112 -31.23 -10.30 -10.04
C SER A 112 -31.27 -9.87 -11.51
N ASN A 113 -30.47 -8.86 -11.88
CA ASN A 113 -30.50 -8.27 -13.22
C ASN A 113 -29.35 -8.74 -14.12
N ASN A 114 -28.32 -9.39 -13.57
CA ASN A 114 -27.11 -9.76 -14.30
C ASN A 114 -26.65 -11.18 -13.93
N SER A 115 -26.13 -11.91 -14.92
CA SER A 115 -25.43 -13.17 -14.68
C SER A 115 -24.01 -12.90 -14.20
N LEU A 116 -23.64 -13.48 -13.05
CA LEU A 116 -22.30 -13.37 -12.48
C LEU A 116 -21.51 -14.66 -12.74
N ALA A 117 -20.27 -14.49 -13.18
CA ALA A 117 -19.30 -15.57 -13.28
C ALA A 117 -18.85 -16.03 -11.89
N ARG A 118 -18.23 -17.21 -11.82
CA ARG A 118 -17.71 -17.76 -10.57
C ARG A 118 -16.74 -16.80 -9.89
N GLU A 119 -15.83 -16.19 -10.64
CA GLU A 119 -14.85 -15.23 -10.15
C GLU A 119 -15.50 -14.02 -9.48
N ALA A 120 -16.57 -13.48 -10.08
CA ALA A 120 -17.31 -12.37 -9.48
C ALA A 120 -18.04 -12.80 -8.21
N LEU A 121 -18.61 -14.02 -8.17
CA LEU A 121 -19.25 -14.54 -6.96
C LEU A 121 -18.25 -14.70 -5.82
N THR A 122 -17.06 -15.27 -6.10
CA THR A 122 -15.96 -15.37 -5.15
C THR A 122 -15.50 -13.98 -4.69
N ALA A 123 -15.37 -13.01 -5.60
CA ALA A 123 -15.07 -11.63 -5.19
C ALA A 123 -16.07 -11.09 -4.17
N LEU A 124 -17.37 -11.30 -4.37
CA LEU A 124 -18.40 -10.81 -3.45
C LEU A 124 -18.40 -11.51 -2.10
N GLU A 125 -18.03 -12.79 -2.06
CA GLU A 125 -17.92 -13.57 -0.82
C GLU A 125 -16.84 -13.00 0.11
N TYR A 126 -15.66 -12.69 -0.43
CA TYR A 126 -14.52 -12.19 0.36
C TYR A 126 -14.43 -10.65 0.39
N PHE A 127 -15.31 -9.94 -0.33
CA PHE A 127 -15.20 -8.49 -0.52
C PHE A 127 -15.11 -7.71 0.79
N LEU A 128 -16.04 -7.97 1.72
CA LEU A 128 -16.12 -7.22 2.98
C LEU A 128 -14.93 -7.53 3.89
N GLU A 129 -14.50 -8.79 3.94
CA GLU A 129 -13.32 -9.20 4.71
C GLU A 129 -12.06 -8.51 4.19
N SER A 130 -11.80 -8.60 2.87
CA SER A 130 -10.63 -7.95 2.25
C SER A 130 -10.69 -6.42 2.33
N LEU A 131 -11.88 -5.82 2.24
CA LEU A 131 -12.04 -4.37 2.41
C LEU A 131 -11.73 -3.95 3.85
N ASN A 132 -12.19 -4.71 4.84
CA ASN A 132 -11.88 -4.44 6.24
C ASN A 132 -10.38 -4.52 6.51
N GLU A 133 -9.70 -5.54 5.99
CA GLU A 133 -8.23 -5.63 6.09
C GLU A 133 -7.53 -4.39 5.51
N PHE A 134 -8.00 -3.89 4.36
CA PHE A 134 -7.48 -2.66 3.77
C PHE A 134 -7.77 -1.41 4.64
N LEU A 135 -8.99 -1.29 5.17
CA LEU A 135 -9.37 -0.17 6.02
C LEU A 135 -8.59 -0.16 7.33
N ASP A 136 -8.26 -1.32 7.91
CA ASP A 136 -7.39 -1.45 9.08
C ASP A 136 -5.97 -0.93 8.83
N LEU A 137 -5.52 -0.89 7.56
CA LEU A 137 -4.27 -0.24 7.20
C LEU A 137 -4.39 1.27 7.24
N CYS A 138 -5.58 1.86 7.03
CA CYS A 138 -5.77 3.30 7.02
C CYS A 138 -5.79 3.87 8.44
N GLU A 139 -4.80 4.69 8.80
CA GLU A 139 -4.76 5.28 10.13
C GLU A 139 -5.83 6.37 10.35
N GLY A 140 -6.40 6.34 11.56
CA GLY A 140 -7.30 7.37 12.06
C GLY A 140 -8.67 7.38 11.41
N LEU A 141 -9.10 6.29 10.75
CA LEU A 141 -10.50 6.14 10.37
C LEU A 141 -11.36 6.10 11.64
N THR A 142 -12.57 6.65 11.55
CA THR A 142 -13.57 6.60 12.63
C THR A 142 -14.83 5.92 12.13
N ASP A 143 -15.62 5.34 13.02
CA ASP A 143 -16.87 4.63 12.68
C ASP A 143 -17.91 5.48 11.92
N ASN A 144 -17.74 6.80 11.92
CA ASN A 144 -18.64 7.75 11.24
C ASN A 144 -18.25 8.06 9.79
N GLU A 145 -17.18 7.46 9.27
CA GLU A 145 -16.73 7.77 7.92
C GLU A 145 -17.64 7.15 6.86
N THR A 146 -17.97 7.96 5.85
CA THR A 146 -18.80 7.56 4.74
C THR A 146 -17.92 7.01 3.62
N ILE A 147 -18.05 5.71 3.36
CA ILE A 147 -17.27 5.01 2.33
C ILE A 147 -18.15 4.75 1.10
N ASN A 148 -17.79 5.38 -0.01
CA ASN A 148 -18.41 5.14 -1.30
C ASN A 148 -17.52 4.25 -2.17
N ILE A 149 -18.12 3.24 -2.77
CA ILE A 149 -17.44 2.28 -3.63
C ILE A 149 -17.96 2.42 -5.05
N SER A 150 -17.04 2.52 -6.01
CA SER A 150 -17.34 2.47 -7.44
C SER A 150 -16.77 1.17 -8.01
N TRP A 151 -17.59 0.33 -8.61
CA TRP A 151 -17.18 -0.95 -9.19
C TRP A 151 -17.03 -0.84 -10.71
N TYR A 152 -15.92 -1.35 -11.25
CA TYR A 152 -15.54 -1.24 -12.66
C TYR A 152 -15.32 -2.60 -13.30
N SER A 153 -15.46 -2.63 -14.62
CA SER A 153 -15.27 -3.85 -15.40
C SER A 153 -13.87 -4.03 -15.99
N TYR A 154 -13.13 -2.93 -16.20
CA TYR A 154 -11.74 -3.01 -16.64
C TYR A 154 -10.92 -1.79 -16.21
N ALA A 155 -9.60 -1.95 -16.21
CA ALA A 155 -8.63 -0.91 -15.99
C ALA A 155 -7.59 -0.90 -17.14
N ASN A 156 -7.10 0.28 -17.50
CA ASN A 156 -6.05 0.43 -18.50
C ASN A 156 -4.69 0.54 -17.80
N ILE A 157 -3.69 -0.17 -18.30
CA ILE A 157 -2.30 0.00 -17.84
C ILE A 157 -1.64 1.04 -18.75
N SER A 158 -1.49 2.27 -18.26
CA SER A 158 -0.99 3.40 -19.06
C SER A 158 0.41 3.18 -19.67
N SER A 159 1.26 2.34 -19.05
CA SER A 159 2.62 2.08 -19.50
C SER A 159 2.72 1.10 -20.66
N SER A 160 1.85 0.09 -20.72
CA SER A 160 1.87 -0.94 -21.77
C SER A 160 0.73 -0.82 -22.78
N GLY A 161 -0.34 -0.09 -22.44
CA GLY A 161 -1.57 -0.05 -23.22
C GLY A 161 -2.47 -1.28 -23.01
N ASP A 162 -2.08 -2.19 -22.10
CA ASP A 162 -2.85 -3.39 -21.80
C ASP A 162 -4.10 -3.08 -20.97
N TYR A 163 -5.02 -4.05 -20.96
CA TYR A 163 -6.28 -3.97 -20.23
C TYR A 163 -6.34 -5.08 -19.17
N ILE A 164 -6.53 -4.70 -17.92
CA ILE A 164 -6.93 -5.61 -16.85
C ILE A 164 -8.46 -5.68 -16.85
N ARG A 165 -9.03 -6.87 -17.01
CA ARG A 165 -10.48 -7.09 -17.02
C ARG A 165 -10.91 -7.87 -15.79
N ALA A 166 -12.08 -7.52 -15.26
CA ALA A 166 -12.79 -8.23 -14.20
C ALA A 166 -14.30 -8.14 -14.44
N LYS A 167 -14.78 -8.88 -15.45
CA LYS A 167 -16.17 -8.79 -15.93
C LYS A 167 -16.78 -10.16 -16.18
N SER A 168 -17.95 -10.39 -15.60
CA SER A 168 -18.71 -11.65 -15.75
C SER A 168 -19.22 -11.92 -17.17
N LEU A 169 -19.42 -10.88 -17.98
CA LEU A 169 -19.98 -11.02 -19.33
C LEU A 169 -19.28 -10.09 -20.34
N TYR A 170 -18.43 -10.70 -21.16
CA TYR A 170 -17.69 -10.07 -22.25
C TYR A 170 -17.77 -11.00 -23.47
N TYR A 171 -18.48 -10.57 -24.52
CA TYR A 171 -18.80 -11.42 -25.68
C TYR A 171 -19.40 -12.80 -25.28
N ASN A 172 -20.35 -12.78 -24.34
CA ASN A 172 -21.02 -13.97 -23.78
C ASN A 172 -20.13 -14.89 -22.92
N GLU A 173 -18.91 -14.49 -22.60
CA GLU A 173 -18.00 -15.25 -21.75
C GLU A 173 -17.45 -14.42 -20.57
N PRO A 174 -17.13 -15.04 -19.43
CA PRO A 174 -16.38 -14.39 -18.36
C PRO A 174 -15.00 -13.92 -18.82
N SER A 175 -14.59 -12.72 -18.43
CA SER A 175 -13.26 -12.17 -18.72
C SER A 175 -12.62 -11.59 -17.47
N PHE A 176 -11.68 -12.35 -16.90
CA PHE A 176 -10.90 -12.02 -15.71
C PHE A 176 -9.42 -12.20 -16.03
N SER A 177 -8.61 -11.20 -15.73
CA SER A 177 -7.19 -11.19 -16.11
C SER A 177 -6.29 -11.82 -15.05
N ASP A 178 -5.35 -12.64 -15.51
CA ASP A 178 -4.20 -13.07 -14.72
C ASP A 178 -3.13 -11.97 -14.74
N VAL A 179 -2.51 -11.73 -13.59
CA VAL A 179 -1.53 -10.65 -13.40
C VAL A 179 -0.29 -11.16 -12.68
N SER A 180 0.86 -10.57 -13.03
CA SER A 180 2.09 -10.67 -12.25
C SER A 180 2.27 -9.39 -11.42
N ILE A 181 2.49 -9.53 -10.13
CA ILE A 181 2.61 -8.44 -9.17
C ILE A 181 4.01 -8.50 -8.58
N SER A 182 4.80 -7.45 -8.82
CA SER A 182 6.10 -7.29 -8.16
C SER A 182 5.87 -6.92 -6.70
N MET A 183 6.36 -7.76 -5.79
CA MET A 183 6.36 -7.46 -4.36
C MET A 183 7.58 -6.63 -3.98
N SER A 184 7.52 -5.98 -2.82
CA SER A 184 8.72 -5.42 -2.20
C SER A 184 9.66 -6.56 -1.74
N GLU A 185 10.96 -6.28 -1.59
CA GLU A 185 11.91 -7.30 -1.12
C GLU A 185 11.49 -7.88 0.24
N GLU A 186 10.99 -7.03 1.14
CA GLU A 186 10.51 -7.44 2.48
C GLU A 186 9.29 -8.36 2.39
N GLU A 187 8.29 -8.05 1.57
CA GLU A 187 7.10 -8.90 1.39
C GLU A 187 7.40 -10.18 0.61
N SER A 188 8.40 -10.14 -0.28
CA SER A 188 8.75 -11.30 -1.11
C SER A 188 9.25 -12.51 -0.31
N GLU A 189 9.69 -12.30 0.94
CA GLU A 189 10.16 -13.37 1.84
C GLU A 189 9.01 -14.26 2.35
N ASP A 190 7.79 -13.73 2.42
CA ASP A 190 6.60 -14.42 2.94
C ASP A 190 5.89 -15.27 1.87
N TYR A 191 6.26 -15.13 0.59
CA TYR A 191 5.59 -15.78 -0.54
C TYR A 191 6.56 -16.56 -1.43
N ASN A 192 6.05 -17.60 -2.10
CA ASN A 192 6.80 -18.25 -3.18
C ASN A 192 6.81 -17.32 -4.41
N THR A 193 7.90 -16.58 -4.58
CA THR A 193 8.07 -15.64 -5.71
C THR A 193 8.85 -16.26 -6.87
N ALA A 194 8.56 -15.79 -8.08
CA ALA A 194 9.41 -16.06 -9.24
C ALA A 194 10.75 -15.32 -9.13
N GLU A 195 11.73 -15.72 -9.93
CA GLU A 195 13.00 -15.01 -10.06
C GLU A 195 12.72 -13.52 -10.40
N GLY A 196 13.11 -12.61 -9.50
CA GLY A 196 12.76 -11.19 -9.57
C GLY A 196 11.61 -10.72 -8.66
N GLY A 197 11.12 -11.54 -7.72
CA GLY A 197 10.20 -11.11 -6.66
C GLY A 197 8.73 -10.97 -7.07
N ALA A 198 8.33 -11.59 -8.18
CA ALA A 198 6.97 -11.50 -8.69
C ALA A 198 6.06 -12.62 -8.12
N CYS A 199 4.89 -12.23 -7.63
CA CYS A 199 3.75 -13.10 -7.32
C CYS A 199 2.75 -13.11 -8.49
N PHE A 200 1.92 -14.14 -8.56
CA PHE A 200 0.89 -14.24 -9.60
C PHE A 200 -0.49 -14.34 -8.98
N GLY A 201 -1.49 -13.78 -9.65
CA GLY A 201 -2.87 -13.90 -9.21
C GLY A 201 -3.88 -13.58 -10.30
N LYS A 202 -5.15 -13.89 -10.03
CA LYS A 202 -6.28 -13.52 -10.88
C LYS A 202 -6.99 -12.31 -10.29
N VAL A 203 -7.24 -11.30 -11.11
CA VAL A 203 -8.06 -10.15 -10.69
C VAL A 203 -9.53 -10.55 -10.72
N LEU A 204 -10.19 -10.52 -9.56
CA LEU A 204 -11.61 -10.85 -9.42
C LEU A 204 -12.52 -9.61 -9.46
N MET A 205 -12.04 -8.46 -8.95
CA MET A 205 -12.83 -7.24 -8.86
C MET A 205 -11.95 -6.00 -8.96
N LEU A 206 -12.47 -4.94 -9.59
CA LEU A 206 -11.80 -3.65 -9.72
C LEU A 206 -12.67 -2.56 -9.11
N ILE A 207 -12.18 -1.84 -8.11
CA ILE A 207 -12.97 -0.86 -7.37
C ILE A 207 -12.20 0.44 -7.17
N ASN A 208 -12.96 1.53 -7.01
CA ASN A 208 -12.47 2.75 -6.38
C ASN A 208 -13.15 2.89 -5.01
N VAL A 209 -12.37 3.01 -3.96
CA VAL A 209 -12.84 3.26 -2.59
C VAL A 209 -12.61 4.73 -2.28
N LYS A 210 -13.68 5.47 -2.00
CA LYS A 210 -13.64 6.89 -1.65
C LYS A 210 -14.12 7.10 -0.21
N ILE A 211 -13.24 7.62 0.63
CA ILE A 211 -13.53 8.05 2.00
C ILE A 211 -13.83 9.55 1.94
N ILE A 212 -15.09 9.91 2.17
CA ILE A 212 -15.61 11.26 1.88
C ILE A 212 -14.96 12.30 2.79
N GLU A 213 -14.94 12.06 4.09
CA GLU A 213 -14.54 13.03 5.12
C GLU A 213 -13.06 13.40 5.01
N LYS A 214 -12.23 12.48 4.49
CA LYS A 214 -10.79 12.67 4.33
C LYS A 214 -10.38 13.10 2.91
N ASP A 215 -11.33 13.18 1.97
CA ASP A 215 -11.07 13.36 0.53
C ASP A 215 -10.00 12.38 0.00
N LEU A 216 -10.06 11.13 0.48
CA LEU A 216 -9.15 10.06 0.06
C LEU A 216 -9.86 9.14 -0.94
N SER A 217 -9.12 8.74 -1.97
CA SER A 217 -9.61 7.83 -2.99
C SER A 217 -8.50 6.87 -3.40
N PHE A 218 -8.86 5.59 -3.47
CA PHE A 218 -7.94 4.49 -3.76
C PHE A 218 -8.52 3.62 -4.87
N ASP A 219 -7.75 3.47 -5.96
CA ASP A 219 -8.02 2.45 -6.98
C ASP A 219 -7.44 1.12 -6.51
N LEU A 220 -8.29 0.13 -6.30
CA LEU A 220 -7.94 -1.17 -5.75
C LEU A 220 -8.40 -2.31 -6.67
N ALA A 221 -7.70 -3.43 -6.58
CA ALA A 221 -8.06 -4.68 -7.23
C ALA A 221 -8.14 -5.78 -6.17
N LEU A 222 -9.22 -6.54 -6.16
CA LEU A 222 -9.32 -7.77 -5.38
C LEU A 222 -8.69 -8.90 -6.21
N VAL A 223 -7.66 -9.54 -5.66
CA VAL A 223 -6.84 -10.52 -6.37
C VAL A 223 -6.90 -11.85 -5.64
N GLN A 224 -7.20 -12.92 -6.38
CA GLN A 224 -7.05 -14.29 -5.91
C GLN A 224 -5.64 -14.78 -6.25
N TRP A 225 -4.87 -15.14 -5.23
CA TRP A 225 -3.48 -15.54 -5.40
C TRP A 225 -3.31 -16.93 -6.02
N TYR A 226 -2.23 -17.06 -6.79
CA TYR A 226 -1.71 -18.33 -7.26
C TYR A 226 -0.47 -18.72 -6.48
N ASP A 227 -0.30 -20.01 -6.26
CA ASP A 227 0.93 -20.61 -5.73
C ASP A 227 1.55 -21.52 -6.79
N PHE A 228 2.83 -21.84 -6.66
CA PHE A 228 3.45 -22.79 -7.57
C PHE A 228 2.88 -24.20 -7.35
N CYS A 229 2.54 -24.88 -8.45
CA CYS A 229 2.09 -26.27 -8.43
C CYS A 229 3.12 -27.19 -7.77
N ASN A 230 4.41 -26.90 -8.00
CA ASN A 230 5.52 -27.67 -7.49
C ASN A 230 6.71 -26.73 -7.20
N SER A 231 7.13 -26.64 -5.93
CA SER A 231 8.25 -25.80 -5.52
C SER A 231 9.60 -26.21 -6.15
N ARG A 232 9.73 -27.45 -6.62
CA ARG A 232 10.95 -27.94 -7.29
C ARG A 232 10.96 -27.68 -8.80
N GLN A 233 9.80 -27.47 -9.41
CA GLN A 233 9.66 -27.22 -10.84
C GLN A 233 8.69 -26.05 -11.06
N LEU A 234 9.24 -24.84 -10.88
CA LEU A 234 8.49 -23.59 -10.96
C LEU A 234 7.99 -23.29 -12.38
N TYR A 235 8.67 -23.81 -13.41
CA TYR A 235 8.38 -23.52 -14.81
C TYR A 235 8.18 -24.80 -15.64
N LYS A 236 7.22 -24.73 -16.56
CA LYS A 236 6.96 -25.75 -17.58
C LYS A 236 6.82 -25.06 -18.94
N TYR A 237 7.70 -25.38 -19.88
CA TYR A 237 7.79 -24.73 -21.20
C TYR A 237 7.95 -23.21 -21.09
N ASP A 238 8.86 -22.76 -20.22
CA ASP A 238 9.12 -21.33 -19.94
C ASP A 238 7.92 -20.54 -19.38
N CYS A 239 6.83 -21.22 -19.02
CA CYS A 239 5.68 -20.63 -18.34
C CYS A 239 5.65 -21.02 -16.85
N PRO A 240 5.31 -20.09 -15.93
CA PRO A 240 5.09 -20.41 -14.52
C PRO A 240 4.03 -21.51 -14.38
N TRP A 241 4.34 -22.56 -13.63
CA TRP A 241 3.41 -23.66 -13.40
C TRP A 241 2.67 -23.46 -12.09
N LEU A 242 1.46 -22.90 -12.18
CA LEU A 242 0.71 -22.33 -11.06
C LEU A 242 -0.57 -23.10 -10.74
N LYS A 243 -0.97 -23.08 -9.47
CA LYS A 243 -2.26 -23.56 -8.93
C LYS A 243 -2.97 -22.42 -8.20
N ILE A 244 -4.30 -22.46 -8.22
CA ILE A 244 -5.12 -21.53 -7.45
C ILE A 244 -5.03 -21.87 -5.96
N ILE A 245 -4.83 -20.85 -5.12
CA ILE A 245 -4.96 -20.98 -3.68
C ILE A 245 -6.46 -20.91 -3.36
N ASN A 246 -7.01 -22.00 -2.82
CA ASN A 246 -8.34 -21.96 -2.21
C ASN A 246 -8.16 -21.39 -0.81
N THR A 247 -8.46 -20.10 -0.66
CA THR A 247 -8.59 -19.42 0.63
C THR A 247 -9.88 -19.82 1.32
#